data_AF-A0A0H1R7Q7-F1
#
_entry.id   AF-A0A0H1R7Q7-F1
#
_cell.length_a   1.000
_cell.length_b   1.000
_cell.length_c   1.000
_cell.angle_alpha   90.00
_cell.angle_beta   90.00
_cell.angle_gamma   90.00
#
_symmetry.space_group_name_H-M   'P 1'
#
loop_
_entity.id
_entity.type
_entity.pdbx_description
1 polymer ?
#
loop_
_entity_poly.entity_id
_entity_poly.type
_entity_poly.pdbx_seq_one_letter_code
_entity_poly.pdbx_strand_id
1 'polypeptide(L)'
;MWRFSMSIDQDELVGLELDQAKLAQLDLDIAEGERRVAAQARLIEELAQTGQETMAAQELLQAMRDDLKDLRSHQDLIRKLPSIPTEDSETLARPLPF
;
A
#
# COMPACT_ATOMS: atom_id res chain seq x y z
N MET A 1 -27.92 -36.01 7.02
CA MET A 1 -26.76 -35.38 7.67
C MET A 1 -25.78 -35.03 6.56
N TRP A 2 -25.86 -33.80 6.04
CA TRP A 2 -24.99 -33.36 4.93
C TRP A 2 -23.83 -32.57 5.52
N ARG A 3 -22.62 -33.07 5.24
CA ARG A 3 -21.34 -32.49 5.67
C ARG A 3 -21.02 -31.40 4.65
N PHE A 4 -21.14 -30.12 5.03
CA PHE A 4 -20.60 -29.01 4.25
C PHE A 4 -19.09 -29.18 4.18
N SER A 5 -18.58 -29.71 3.05
CA SER A 5 -17.18 -29.53 2.70
C SER A 5 -17.04 -28.10 2.22
N MET A 6 -16.59 -27.23 3.13
CA MET A 6 -16.10 -25.90 2.84
C MET A 6 -14.76 -26.09 2.09
N SER A 7 -14.85 -26.32 0.78
CA SER A 7 -13.71 -26.11 -0.11
C SER A 7 -13.47 -24.62 -0.11
N ILE A 8 -12.40 -24.19 0.54
CA ILE A 8 -11.85 -22.85 0.30
C ILE A 8 -11.50 -22.83 -1.19
N ASP A 9 -12.17 -21.98 -1.95
CA ASP A 9 -11.94 -21.86 -3.39
C ASP A 9 -10.48 -21.43 -3.62
N GLN A 10 -9.77 -22.15 -4.48
CA GLN A 10 -8.35 -21.91 -4.75
C GLN A 10 -8.10 -20.49 -5.28
N ASP A 11 -9.10 -19.90 -5.94
CA ASP A 11 -9.09 -18.51 -6.41
C ASP A 11 -9.15 -17.48 -5.28
N GLU A 12 -9.82 -17.80 -4.15
CA GLU A 12 -9.92 -16.93 -2.97
C GLU A 12 -8.58 -16.85 -2.23
N LEU A 13 -7.83 -17.96 -2.19
CA LEU A 13 -6.46 -18.02 -1.67
C LEU A 13 -5.49 -17.17 -2.51
N VAL A 14 -5.58 -17.22 -3.84
CA VAL A 14 -4.69 -16.46 -4.74
C VAL A 14 -4.94 -14.94 -4.63
N GLY A 15 -6.19 -14.52 -4.47
CA GLY A 15 -6.53 -13.11 -4.27
C GLY A 15 -5.96 -12.54 -2.97
N LEU A 16 -6.08 -13.29 -1.87
CA LEU A 16 -5.56 -12.90 -0.55
C LEU A 16 -4.02 -12.89 -0.50
N GLU A 17 -3.36 -13.87 -1.13
CA GLU A 17 -1.90 -13.91 -1.24
C GLU A 17 -1.35 -12.74 -2.05
N LEU A 18 -2.03 -12.37 -3.14
CA LEU A 18 -1.64 -11.23 -3.98
C LEU A 18 -1.75 -9.89 -3.22
N ASP A 19 -2.78 -9.73 -2.41
CA ASP A 19 -2.99 -8.51 -1.63
C ASP A 19 -2.01 -8.40 -0.45
N GLN A 20 -1.64 -9.51 0.18
CA GLN A 20 -0.56 -9.54 1.18
C GLN A 20 0.81 -9.22 0.56
N ALA A 21 1.11 -9.77 -0.62
CA ALA A 21 2.36 -9.47 -1.32
C ALA A 21 2.46 -7.99 -1.72
N LYS A 22 1.37 -7.38 -2.20
CA LYS A 22 1.32 -5.94 -2.50
C LYS A 22 1.51 -5.09 -1.24
N LEU A 23 0.89 -5.47 -0.12
CA LEU A 23 1.09 -4.78 1.16
C LEU A 23 2.54 -4.87 1.63
N ALA A 24 3.16 -6.04 1.52
CA ALA A 24 4.56 -6.25 1.88
C ALA A 24 5.51 -5.42 0.98
N GLN A 25 5.23 -5.35 -0.33
CA GLN A 25 6.00 -4.50 -1.23
C GLN A 25 5.85 -3.02 -0.86
N LEU A 26 4.62 -2.58 -0.57
CA LEU A 26 4.36 -1.20 -0.14
C LEU A 26 5.08 -0.86 1.18
N ASP A 27 5.13 -1.79 2.13
CA ASP A 27 5.91 -1.65 3.37
C ASP A 27 7.42 -1.47 3.07
N LEU A 28 7.97 -2.25 2.13
CA LEU A 28 9.38 -2.14 1.73
C LEU A 28 9.68 -0.79 1.06
N ASP A 29 8.81 -0.36 0.15
CA ASP A 29 8.96 0.89 -0.59
C ASP A 29 8.90 2.11 0.35
N ILE A 30 7.96 2.10 1.31
CA ILE A 30 7.86 3.11 2.36
C ILE A 30 9.13 3.14 3.21
N ALA A 31 9.60 1.98 3.68
CA ALA A 31 10.80 1.89 4.51
C ALA A 31 12.05 2.37 3.75
N GLU A 32 12.18 2.06 2.46
CA GLU A 32 13.26 2.56 1.64
C GLU A 32 13.18 4.08 1.44
N GLY A 33 11.99 4.60 1.13
CA GLY A 33 11.79 6.04 0.98
C GLY A 33 12.10 6.80 2.27
N GLU A 34 11.71 6.28 3.43
CA GLU A 34 12.07 6.87 4.74
C GLU A 34 13.57 6.93 4.98
N ARG A 35 14.30 5.85 4.63
CA ARG A 35 15.77 5.86 4.71
C ARG A 35 16.37 6.92 3.80
N ARG A 36 15.86 7.07 2.58
CA ARG A 36 16.34 8.08 1.62
C ARG A 36 16.05 9.50 2.12
N VAL A 37 14.85 9.77 2.63
CA VAL A 37 14.50 11.08 3.23
C VAL A 37 15.42 11.40 4.41
N ALA A 38 15.71 10.44 5.29
CA ALA A 38 16.63 10.64 6.40
C ALA A 38 18.04 10.97 5.93
N ALA A 39 18.53 10.30 4.88
CA ALA A 39 19.84 10.58 4.29
C ALA A 39 19.90 11.98 3.65
N GLN A 40 18.88 12.36 2.89
CA GLN A 40 18.81 13.68 2.26
C GLN A 40 18.70 14.81 3.29
N ALA A 41 17.95 14.59 4.38
CA ALA A 41 17.88 15.55 5.49
C ALA A 41 19.25 15.83 6.10
N ARG A 42 20.06 14.78 6.33
CA ARG A 42 21.43 14.93 6.85
C ARG A 42 22.33 15.67 5.87
N LEU A 43 22.28 15.31 4.59
CA LEU A 43 23.07 15.98 3.57
C LEU A 43 22.73 17.47 3.50
N ILE A 44 21.45 17.82 3.50
CA ILE A 44 21.00 19.22 3.50
C ILE A 44 21.50 19.98 4.73
N GLU A 45 21.46 19.34 5.91
CA GLU A 45 21.99 19.94 7.14
C GLU A 45 23.51 20.18 7.05
N GLU A 46 24.27 19.23 6.53
CA GLU A 46 25.71 19.38 6.28
C GLU A 46 26.00 20.52 5.30
N LEU A 47 25.27 20.60 4.19
CA LEU A 47 25.44 21.66 3.19
C LEU A 47 25.10 23.04 3.79
N ALA A 48 24.01 23.13 4.56
CA ALA A 48 23.63 24.37 5.23
C ALA A 48 24.69 24.84 6.24
N GLN A 49 25.32 23.91 6.98
CA GLN A 49 26.42 24.23 7.90
C GLN A 49 27.65 24.78 7.18
N THR A 50 27.88 24.38 5.92
CA THR A 50 28.95 24.93 5.07
C THR A 50 28.59 26.25 4.38
N GLY A 51 27.40 26.79 4.66
CA GLY A 51 26.92 28.05 4.06
C GLY A 51 26.45 27.90 2.62
N GLN A 52 26.20 26.68 2.14
CA GLN A 52 25.60 26.47 0.83
C GLN A 52 24.12 26.81 0.84
N GLU A 53 23.61 27.21 -0.32
CA GLU A 53 22.19 27.48 -0.53
C GLU A 53 21.45 26.13 -0.63
N THR A 54 20.45 25.93 0.23
CA THR A 54 19.74 24.65 0.35
C THR A 54 18.23 24.76 0.24
N MET A 55 17.65 25.92 -0.12
CA MET A 55 16.19 26.09 -0.12
C MET A 55 15.51 25.11 -1.08
N ALA A 56 16.01 25.01 -2.32
CA ALA A 56 15.45 24.09 -3.31
C ALA A 56 15.54 22.61 -2.84
N ALA A 57 16.64 22.25 -2.16
CA ALA A 57 16.80 20.91 -1.61
C ALA A 57 15.84 20.65 -0.44
N GLN A 58 15.58 21.65 0.40
CA GLN A 58 14.60 21.58 1.49
C GLN A 58 13.16 21.46 0.98
N GLU A 59 12.80 22.19 -0.09
CA GLU A 59 11.50 22.06 -0.75
C GLU A 59 11.29 20.66 -1.31
N LEU A 60 12.30 20.12 -2.00
CA LEU A 60 12.26 18.75 -2.51
C LEU A 60 12.15 17.73 -1.37
N LEU A 61 12.91 17.90 -0.29
CA LEU A 61 12.83 17.04 0.88
C LEU A 61 11.44 17.07 1.52
N GLN A 62 10.78 18.23 1.51
CA GLN A 62 9.42 18.36 2.01
C GLN A 62 8.43 17.62 1.11
N ALA A 63 8.53 17.77 -0.21
CA ALA A 63 7.69 17.01 -1.15
C ALA A 63 7.83 15.49 -0.96
N MET A 64 9.06 15.00 -0.80
CA MET A 64 9.29 13.57 -0.53
C MET A 64 8.66 13.08 0.78
N ARG A 65 8.60 13.93 1.81
CA ARG A 65 7.93 13.60 3.08
C ARG A 65 6.42 13.56 2.92
N ASP A 66 5.86 14.45 2.13
CA ASP A 66 4.44 14.49 1.85
C ASP A 66 4.00 13.25 1.04
N ASP A 67 4.77 12.87 0.02
CA ASP A 67 4.55 11.63 -0.74
C ASP A 67 4.56 10.38 0.17
N LEU A 68 5.53 10.28 1.09
CA LEU A 68 5.59 9.17 2.06
C LEU A 68 4.39 9.14 3.00
N LYS A 69 3.90 10.31 3.41
CA LYS A 69 2.71 10.42 4.26
C LYS A 69 1.47 9.95 3.52
N ASP A 70 1.33 10.28 2.25
CA ASP A 70 0.23 9.84 1.41
C ASP A 70 0.28 8.33 1.18
N LEU A 71 1.47 7.76 0.94
CA LEU A 71 1.65 6.31 0.84
C LEU A 71 1.31 5.56 2.13
N ARG A 72 1.71 6.08 3.31
CA ARG A 72 1.30 5.50 4.60
C ARG A 72 -0.21 5.59 4.81
N SER A 73 -0.82 6.71 4.42
CA SER A 73 -2.28 6.87 4.50
C SER A 73 -3.00 5.87 3.59
N HIS A 74 -2.47 5.65 2.39
CA HIS A 74 -2.98 4.64 1.46
C HIS A 74 -2.84 3.21 2.01
N GLN A 75 -1.69 2.88 2.59
CA GLN A 75 -1.47 1.60 3.26
C GLN A 75 -2.48 1.36 4.39
N ASP A 76 -2.73 2.36 5.22
CA ASP A 76 -3.72 2.27 6.30
C ASP A 76 -5.13 2.03 5.77
N LEU A 77 -5.48 2.60 4.61
CA LEU A 77 -6.76 2.33 3.96
C LEU A 77 -6.84 0.88 3.46
N ILE A 78 -5.80 0.37 2.81
CA ILE A 78 -5.74 -1.04 2.36
C ILE A 78 -5.85 -1.99 3.55
N ARG A 79 -5.15 -1.72 4.65
CA ARG A 79 -5.23 -2.56 5.87
C ARG A 79 -6.60 -2.52 6.55
N LYS A 80 -7.37 -1.45 6.37
CA LYS A 80 -8.70 -1.27 6.98
C LYS A 80 -9.85 -1.73 6.07
N LEU A 81 -9.60 -1.91 4.78
CA LEU A 81 -10.57 -2.48 3.87
C LEU A 81 -10.86 -3.91 4.32
N PRO A 82 -12.12 -4.27 4.63
CA PRO A 82 -12.47 -5.67 4.77
C PRO A 82 -12.12 -6.34 3.44
N SER A 83 -11.43 -7.49 3.48
CA SER A 83 -11.29 -8.35 2.30
C SER A 83 -12.68 -8.51 1.70
N ILE A 84 -12.96 -7.83 0.58
CA ILE A 84 -14.26 -7.90 -0.05
C ILE A 84 -14.31 -9.30 -0.63
N PRO A 85 -15.15 -10.23 -0.12
CA PRO A 85 -15.38 -11.46 -0.84
C PRO A 85 -16.00 -11.03 -2.18
N THR A 86 -15.35 -11.34 -3.28
CA THR A 86 -15.85 -11.11 -4.63
C THR A 86 -17.03 -12.06 -4.89
N GLU A 87 -18.16 -11.84 -4.20
CA GLU A 87 -19.39 -12.64 -4.35
C GLU A 87 -20.40 -12.04 -5.35
N ASP A 88 -20.09 -10.93 -6.01
CA ASP A 88 -21.06 -10.26 -6.91
C ASP A 88 -20.86 -10.54 -8.41
N SER A 89 -20.29 -11.71 -8.78
CA SER A 89 -20.30 -12.16 -10.18
C SER A 89 -21.37 -13.20 -10.51
N GLU A 90 -22.13 -13.69 -9.53
CA GLU A 90 -23.13 -14.75 -9.75
C GLU A 90 -24.60 -14.28 -9.75
N THR A 91 -24.85 -12.96 -9.81
CA THR A 91 -26.23 -12.41 -9.86
C THR A 91 -26.73 -12.17 -11.30
N LEU A 92 -26.23 -12.90 -12.30
CA LEU A 92 -26.79 -12.87 -13.67
C LEU A 92 -27.24 -14.25 -14.20
N ALA A 93 -27.25 -15.28 -13.38
CA ALA A 93 -27.68 -16.63 -13.77
C ALA A 93 -29.00 -17.07 -13.11
N ARG A 94 -29.93 -16.15 -12.81
CA ARG A 94 -31.32 -16.55 -12.53
C ARG A 94 -32.05 -16.78 -13.86
N PRO A 95 -32.44 -18.02 -14.22
CA PRO A 95 -33.37 -18.21 -15.33
C PRO A 95 -34.71 -17.58 -14.92
N LEU A 96 -35.31 -16.81 -15.84
CA LEU A 96 -36.67 -16.31 -15.69
C LEU A 96 -37.60 -17.50 -15.43
N PRO A 97 -38.53 -17.41 -14.46
CA PRO A 97 -39.59 -18.42 -14.36
C PRO A 97 -40.43 -18.38 -15.63
N PHE A 98 -40.73 -19.56 -16.17
CA PHE A 98 -41.61 -19.78 -17.32
C PHE A 98 -42.96 -19.08 -17.15
#